data_AF-A0A1W1XYI3-F1
#
_entry.id   AF-A0A1W1XYI3-F1
#
_cell.length_a   1.000
_cell.length_b   1.000
_cell.length_c   1.000
_cell.angle_alpha   90.00
_cell.angle_beta   90.00
_cell.angle_gamma   90.00
#
_symmetry.space_group_name_H-M   'P 1'
#
loop_
_entity.id
_entity.type
_entity.pdbx_description
1 polymer ?
#
loop_
_entity_poly.entity_id
_entity_poly.type
_entity_poly.pdbx_seq_one_letter_code
_entity_poly.pdbx_strand_id
1 'polypeptide(L)' 'MAKSMDRALRRHHAERLKRNRRFYYGHDLALDPVRLGRALATAAVCSCWMCGNPRKHFGDRGIQELRLLQDVGEA' A
#
# COMPACT_ATOMS: atom_id res chain seq x y z
N MET A 1 18.83 6.78 27.71
CA MET A 1 18.28 5.81 26.72
C MET A 1 17.84 6.60 25.49
N ALA A 2 18.48 6.43 24.33
CA ALA A 2 18.12 7.18 23.13
C ALA A 2 16.69 6.83 22.69
N LYS A 3 15.89 7.83 22.30
CA LYS A 3 14.50 7.64 21.89
C LYS A 3 14.48 6.84 20.58
N SER A 4 13.73 5.75 20.52
CA SER A 4 13.66 4.94 19.29
C SER A 4 13.11 5.78 18.12
N MET A 5 13.86 5.82 17.02
CA MET A 5 13.49 6.59 15.83
C MET A 5 12.35 5.92 15.03
N ASP A 6 12.00 4.68 15.35
CA ASP A 6 10.98 3.89 14.64
C ASP A 6 9.61 4.55 14.62
N ARG A 7 9.22 5.23 15.70
CA ARG A 7 7.94 5.97 15.75
C ARG A 7 7.99 7.17 14.80
N ALA A 8 9.10 7.90 14.78
CA ALA A 8 9.28 9.06 13.91
C ALA A 8 9.30 8.63 12.44
N LEU A 9 10.03 7.56 12.12
CA LEU A 9 10.12 6.97 10.79
C LEU A 9 8.75 6.51 10.28
N ARG A 10 7.96 5.81 11.10
CA ARG A 10 6.59 5.40 10.75
C ARG A 10 5.69 6.59 10.43
N ARG A 11 5.76 7.66 11.22
CA ARG A 11 5.00 8.90 10.95
C ARG A 11 5.44 9.56 9.65
N HIS A 12 6.75 9.66 9.41
CA HIS A 12 7.29 10.19 8.17
C HIS A 12 6.79 9.41 6.95
N HIS A 13 6.85 8.07 6.98
CA HIS A 13 6.33 7.22 5.91
C HIS A 13 4.83 7.38 5.70
N ALA A 14 4.05 7.47 6.79
CA ALA A 14 2.62 7.70 6.70
C ALA A 14 2.30 9.05 6.04
N GLU A 15 2.97 10.13 6.43
CA GLU A 15 2.77 11.46 5.82
C GLU A 15 3.21 11.53 4.36
N ARG A 16 4.31 10.84 4.00
CA ARG A 16 4.71 10.69 2.60
C ARG A 16 3.65 9.96 1.78
N LEU A 17 3.13 8.83 2.29
CA LEU A 17 2.12 8.04 1.59
C LEU A 17 0.78 8.78 1.49
N LYS A 18 0.35 9.51 2.51
CA LYS A 18 -0.85 10.37 2.45
C LYS A 18 -0.74 11.41 1.35
N ARG A 19 0.42 12.08 1.22
CA ARG A 19 0.66 13.04 0.13
C ARG A 19 0.56 12.38 -1.24
N ASN A 20 1.21 11.23 -1.43
CA ASN A 20 1.14 10.49 -2.69
C ASN A 20 -0.26 9.98 -3.02
N ARG A 21 -1.07 9.65 -2.01
CA ARG A 21 -2.44 9.13 -2.17
C ARG A 21 -3.52 10.21 -2.03
N ARG A 22 -3.17 11.49 -2.08
CA ARG A 22 -4.14 12.59 -2.02
C ARG A 22 -5.16 12.48 -3.16
N PHE A 23 -4.67 12.35 -4.39
CA PHE A 23 -5.52 12.15 -5.56
C PHE A 23 -5.52 10.66 -5.89
N TYR A 24 -6.59 9.98 -5.51
CA TYR A 24 -6.69 8.53 -5.66
C TYR A 24 -8.14 8.13 -5.94
N TYR A 25 -8.33 7.06 -6.72
CA TYR A 25 -9.64 6.63 -7.21
C TYR A 25 -10.47 7.74 -7.89
N GLY A 26 -9.82 8.74 -8.50
CA GLY A 26 -10.50 9.87 -9.15
C GLY A 26 -11.03 10.96 -8.19
N HIS A 27 -10.64 10.93 -6.91
CA HIS A 27 -11.09 11.91 -5.92
C HIS A 27 -9.91 12.58 -5.19
N ASP A 28 -10.10 13.82 -4.71
CA ASP A 28 -9.22 14.42 -3.72
C ASP A 28 -9.59 13.91 -2.32
N LEU A 29 -8.84 12.93 -1.84
CA LEU A 29 -9.01 12.31 -0.53
C LEU A 29 -8.59 13.23 0.63
N ALA A 30 -7.96 14.39 0.39
CA ALA A 30 -7.70 15.35 1.46
C ALA A 30 -9.00 15.86 2.10
N LEU A 31 -10.11 15.84 1.35
CA LEU A 31 -11.45 16.21 1.82
C LEU A 31 -12.12 15.10 2.64
N ASP A 32 -11.62 13.86 2.59
CA ASP A 32 -12.12 12.70 3.33
C ASP A 32 -10.96 12.00 4.06
N PRO A 33 -10.62 12.45 5.28
CA PRO A 33 -9.52 11.89 6.06
C PRO A 33 -9.68 10.39 6.37
N VAL A 34 -10.92 9.89 6.44
CA VAL A 34 -11.21 8.47 6.69
C VAL A 34 -10.82 7.65 5.47
N ARG A 35 -11.23 8.06 4.27
CA ARG A 35 -10.80 7.41 3.03
C ARG A 35 -9.30 7.54 2.80
N LEU A 36 -8.70 8.68 3.11
CA LEU A 36 -7.25 8.85 3.03
C LEU A 36 -6.51 7.91 3.99
N GLY A 37 -7.02 7.72 5.21
CA GLY A 37 -6.49 6.77 6.18
C GLY A 37 -6.62 5.31 5.72
N ARG A 38 -7.76 4.95 5.12
CA ARG A 38 -7.94 3.63 4.49
C ARG A 38 -6.97 3.45 3.33
N ALA A 39 -6.87 4.43 2.45
CA ALA A 39 -5.94 4.43 1.33
C ALA A 39 -4.50 4.31 1.81
N LEU A 40 -4.10 4.89 2.94
CA LEU A 40 -2.77 4.69 3.52
C LEU A 40 -2.52 3.21 3.88
N ALA A 41 -3.48 2.56 4.54
CA ALA A 41 -3.33 1.18 5.01
C ALA A 41 -3.48 0.15 3.88
N THR A 42 -4.47 0.34 3.01
CA THR A 42 -4.77 -0.52 1.86
C THR A 42 -5.22 0.31 0.66
N ALA A 43 -4.57 0.08 -0.49
CA ALA A 43 -4.96 0.68 -1.77
C ALA A 43 -6.08 -0.11 -2.47
N ALA A 44 -6.55 -1.22 -1.90
CA ALA A 44 -7.68 -1.94 -2.42
C ALA A 44 -8.97 -1.40 -1.77
N VAL A 45 -9.92 -0.98 -2.60
CA VAL A 45 -11.23 -0.45 -2.14
C VAL A 45 -12.15 -1.53 -1.56
N CYS A 46 -11.95 -2.78 -1.97
CA CYS A 46 -12.70 -3.92 -1.49
C CYS A 46 -11.82 -5.18 -1.48
N SER A 47 -12.33 -6.24 -0.88
CA SER A 47 -11.71 -7.56 -0.84
C SER A 47 -12.40 -8.54 -1.79
N CYS A 48 -12.93 -8.07 -2.92
CA CYS A 48 -13.53 -8.96 -3.92
C CYS A 48 -12.42 -9.75 -4.64
N TRP A 49 -12.82 -10.72 -5.46
CA TRP A 49 -11.89 -11.54 -6.21
C TRP A 49 -10.98 -10.73 -7.17
N MET A 50 -11.42 -9.56 -7.64
CA MET A 50 -10.61 -8.69 -8.51
C MET A 50 -9.61 -7.80 -7.75
N CYS A 51 -9.99 -7.31 -6.57
CA CYS A 51 -9.22 -6.30 -5.83
C CYS A 51 -8.49 -6.85 -4.60
N GLY A 52 -8.90 -8.03 -4.13
CA GLY A 52 -8.34 -8.71 -2.97
C GLY A 52 -7.02 -9.41 -3.26
N ASN A 53 -6.49 -10.12 -2.25
CA ASN A 53 -5.24 -10.86 -2.39
C ASN A 53 -5.45 -12.09 -3.30
N PRO A 54 -4.68 -12.25 -4.40
CA PRO A 54 -4.82 -13.38 -5.33
C PRO A 54 -4.74 -14.74 -4.63
N ARG A 55 -3.87 -14.87 -3.62
CA ARG A 55 -3.72 -16.10 -2.84
C ARG A 55 -5.02 -16.54 -2.17
N LYS A 56 -5.82 -15.58 -1.69
CA LYS A 56 -7.08 -15.87 -0.99
C LYS A 56 -8.16 -16.37 -1.95
N HIS A 57 -8.18 -15.88 -3.18
CA HIS A 57 -9.29 -16.11 -4.12
C HIS A 57 -8.98 -17.16 -5.18
N PHE A 58 -7.72 -17.30 -5.60
CA PHE A 58 -7.29 -18.19 -6.69
C PHE A 58 -6.19 -19.17 -6.26
N GLY A 59 -5.59 -18.98 -5.08
CA GLY A 59 -4.42 -19.76 -4.66
C GLY A 59 -3.10 -19.30 -5.31
N ASP A 60 -3.14 -18.24 -6.11
CA ASP A 60 -1.99 -17.73 -6.84
C ASP A 60 -0.97 -16.98 -5.96
N ARG A 61 0.25 -16.86 -6.49
CA ARG A 61 1.33 -16.06 -5.86
C ARG A 61 0.97 -14.57 -5.86
N GLY A 62 1.35 -13.88 -4.79
CA GLY A 62 1.22 -12.43 -4.70
C GLY A 62 2.26 -11.69 -5.54
N ILE A 63 2.04 -10.40 -5.80
CA ILE A 63 2.95 -9.58 -6.61
C ILE A 63 4.37 -9.51 -6.03
N GLN A 64 4.53 -9.56 -4.70
CA GLN A 64 5.84 -9.56 -4.05
C GLN A 64 6.63 -10.83 -4.36
N GLU A 65 5.96 -11.99 -4.36
CA GLU A 65 6.58 -13.28 -4.66
C GLU A 65 6.91 -13.37 -6.15
N LEU A 66 6.01 -12.90 -7.01
CA LEU A 66 6.27 -12.81 -8.45
C LEU A 66 7.50 -11.95 -8.73
N ARG A 67 7.62 -10.78 -8.08
CA ARG A 67 8.80 -9.90 -8.22
C ARG A 67 10.09 -10.53 -7.70
N LEU A 68 10.04 -11.31 -6.62
CA LEU A 68 11.21 -12.01 -6.09
C LEU A 68 11.73 -13.06 -7.08
N LEU A 69 10.82 -13.69 -7.82
CA LEU A 69 11.10 -14.74 -8.79
C LEU A 69 11.32 -14.21 -10.21
N GLN A 70 11.29 -12.89 -10.40
CA GLN A 70 11.68 -12.29 -11.68
C GLN A 70 13.18 -12.45 -11.83
N ASP A 71 13.61 -13.33 -12.74
CA ASP A 71 14.99 -13.32 -13.22
C ASP A 71 15.24 -11.96 -13.88
N VAL A 72 16.05 -11.12 -13.22
CA VAL A 72 16.60 -9.91 -13.84
C VAL A 72 17.64 -10.44 -14.82
N GLY A 73 17.21 -10.75 -16.04
CA GLY A 73 18.11 -11.25 -17.08
C GLY A 73 19.35 -10.36 -17.17
N GLU A 74 20.53 -10.98 -17.14
CA GLU A 74 21.81 -10.30 -17.31
C GLU A 74 21.78 -9.53 -18.64
N ALA A 75 21.91 -8.21 -18.54
CA ALA A 75 22.04 -7.31 -19.69
C ALA A 75 23.52 -7.13 -20.05
#